data_AF-A0A011Q0A3-F1
#
_entry.id   AF-A0A011Q0A3-F1
#
_cell.length_a   1.000
_cell.length_b   1.000
_cell.length_c   1.000
_cell.angle_alpha   90.00
_cell.angle_beta   90.00
_cell.angle_gamma   90.00
#
_symmetry.space_group_name_H-M   'P 1'
#
loop_
_entity.id
_entity.type
_entity.pdbx_description
1 polymer ?
#
loop_
_entity_poly.entity_id
_entity_poly.type
_entity_poly.pdbx_seq_one_letter_code
_entity_poly.pdbx_strand_id
1 'polypeptide(L)'
;MVGWTAYAAVGLAKGGALSDQMQWPETVDQVVGVLLGLLPDGDKAKIAAMSQDDLVALNLGLGMWIRNNLGLWSENRALLESARAQNPDDASVVIIEALWRRLREETPKVH
;
A
#
# COMPACT_ATOMS: atom_id res chain seq x y z
N MET A 1 -22.38 9.52 4.38
CA MET A 1 -21.63 8.45 5.09
C MET A 1 -21.44 7.32 4.09
N VAL A 2 -20.37 7.37 3.30
CA VAL A 2 -20.15 6.43 2.18
C VAL A 2 -19.22 5.34 2.68
N GLY A 3 -19.75 4.12 2.85
CA GLY A 3 -19.06 2.97 3.44
C GLY A 3 -17.95 2.43 2.54
N TRP A 4 -16.80 2.15 3.15
CA TRP A 4 -15.59 1.62 2.50
C TRP A 4 -15.56 0.09 2.45
N THR A 5 -16.70 -0.55 2.19
CA THR A 5 -16.79 -2.02 2.19
C THR A 5 -16.87 -2.54 0.77
N ALA A 6 -15.71 -2.70 0.12
CA ALA A 6 -15.42 -3.82 -0.78
C ALA A 6 -14.08 -3.59 -1.48
N TYR A 7 -13.02 -4.23 -0.99
CA TYR A 7 -11.94 -4.66 -1.87
C TYR A 7 -11.78 -6.16 -1.67
N ALA A 8 -12.67 -6.90 -2.32
CA ALA A 8 -12.53 -8.33 -2.50
C ALA A 8 -11.55 -8.58 -3.66
N ALA A 9 -10.52 -9.37 -3.35
CA ALA A 9 -9.75 -10.23 -4.26
C ALA A 9 -9.31 -9.64 -5.61
N VAL A 10 -8.09 -9.08 -5.65
CA VAL A 10 -7.28 -9.12 -6.88
C VAL A 10 -6.31 -10.29 -6.75
N GLY A 11 -6.61 -11.35 -7.49
CA GLY A 11 -5.75 -12.53 -7.61
C GLY A 11 -4.51 -12.25 -8.45
N LEU A 12 -3.34 -12.57 -7.90
CA LEU A 12 -2.07 -12.66 -8.60
C LEU A 12 -1.74 -14.13 -8.80
N ALA A 13 -2.06 -14.67 -9.98
CA ALA A 13 -1.81 -16.07 -10.31
C ALA A 13 -0.46 -16.25 -11.03
N LYS A 14 0.35 -17.20 -10.55
CA LYS A 14 1.12 -18.15 -11.39
C LYS A 14 1.12 -19.54 -10.75
N GLY A 15 0.84 -20.54 -11.57
CA GLY A 15 0.40 -21.88 -11.16
C GLY A 15 1.45 -22.79 -10.52
N GLY A 16 0.92 -23.70 -9.69
CA GLY A 16 1.59 -24.83 -9.03
C GLY A 16 0.65 -25.37 -7.95
N ALA A 17 0.53 -26.69 -7.79
CA ALA A 17 -0.58 -27.35 -7.11
C ALA A 17 -0.75 -27.03 -5.60
N LEU A 18 -2.02 -26.82 -5.20
CA LEU A 18 -2.63 -27.11 -3.89
C LEU A 18 -1.90 -26.65 -2.61
N SER A 19 -1.60 -25.35 -2.55
CA SER A 19 -1.91 -24.52 -1.38
C SER A 19 -1.88 -23.09 -1.88
N ASP A 20 -3.05 -22.49 -2.15
CA ASP A 20 -3.17 -21.08 -2.53
C ASP A 20 -2.91 -20.24 -1.27
N GLN A 21 -1.68 -20.32 -0.75
CA GLN A 21 -1.19 -19.44 0.29
C GLN A 21 -1.12 -18.07 -0.36
N MET A 22 -1.98 -17.16 0.10
CA MET A 22 -1.98 -15.76 -0.29
C MET A 22 -0.58 -15.20 -0.01
N GLN A 23 0.30 -15.22 -1.02
CA GLN A 23 1.65 -14.69 -0.86
C GLN A 23 1.54 -13.18 -0.81
N TRP A 24 1.81 -12.61 0.36
CA TRP A 24 1.83 -11.17 0.50
C TRP A 24 3.00 -10.57 -0.30
N PRO A 25 2.87 -9.33 -0.78
CA PRO A 25 4.03 -8.56 -1.20
C PRO A 25 5.00 -8.40 -0.01
N GLU A 26 6.26 -8.73 -0.26
CA GLU A 26 7.33 -8.80 0.74
C GLU A 26 8.20 -7.55 0.74
N THR A 27 8.03 -6.67 -0.25
CA THR A 27 8.81 -5.42 -0.36
C THR A 27 7.91 -4.19 -0.47
N VAL A 28 8.44 -3.04 -0.03
CA VAL A 28 7.75 -1.76 -0.18
C VAL A 28 7.37 -1.50 -1.64
N ASP A 29 8.28 -1.75 -2.58
CA ASP A 29 8.01 -1.56 -4.02
C ASP A 29 6.88 -2.47 -4.54
N GLN A 30 6.82 -3.73 -4.09
CA GLN A 30 5.72 -4.63 -4.45
C GLN A 30 4.39 -4.13 -3.90
N VAL A 31 4.36 -3.67 -2.64
CA VAL A 31 3.15 -3.08 -2.05
C VAL A 31 2.73 -1.84 -2.80
N VAL A 32 3.66 -0.94 -3.14
CA VAL A 32 3.36 0.24 -3.96
C VAL A 32 2.73 -0.16 -5.29
N GLY A 33 3.28 -1.18 -5.97
CA GLY A 33 2.69 -1.73 -7.19
C GLY A 33 1.25 -2.22 -7.00
N VAL A 34 0.98 -2.93 -5.90
CA VAL A 34 -0.39 -3.37 -5.54
C VAL A 34 -1.30 -2.15 -5.34
N LEU A 35 -0.86 -1.15 -4.58
CA LEU A 35 -1.64 0.05 -4.29
C LEU A 35 -1.94 0.88 -5.55
N LEU A 36 -0.98 0.97 -6.49
CA LEU A 36 -1.18 1.66 -7.77
C LEU A 36 -2.27 0.98 -8.63
N GLY A 37 -2.32 -0.36 -8.62
CA GLY A 37 -3.37 -1.13 -9.29
C GLY A 37 -4.72 -1.11 -8.57
N LEU A 38 -4.71 -0.96 -7.24
CA LEU A 38 -5.90 -0.98 -6.39
C LEU A 38 -6.64 0.37 -6.36
N LEU A 39 -5.89 1.47 -6.24
CA LEU A 39 -6.44 2.79 -6.00
C LEU A 39 -7.02 3.40 -7.29
N PRO A 40 -8.22 4.00 -7.26
CA PRO A 40 -8.76 4.75 -8.38
C PRO A 40 -7.85 5.92 -8.77
N ASP A 41 -7.81 6.29 -10.05
CA ASP A 41 -6.96 7.38 -10.54
C ASP A 41 -7.23 8.71 -9.84
N GLY A 42 -8.48 8.99 -9.48
CA GLY A 42 -8.85 10.18 -8.71
C GLY A 42 -8.24 10.21 -7.32
N ASP A 43 -8.10 9.07 -6.64
CA ASP A 43 -7.48 9.00 -5.31
C ASP A 43 -5.95 9.04 -5.42
N LYS A 44 -5.38 8.40 -6.44
CA LYS A 44 -3.96 8.54 -6.78
C LYS A 44 -3.59 10.01 -7.02
N ALA A 45 -4.39 10.74 -7.81
CA ALA A 45 -4.17 12.16 -8.09
C ALA A 45 -4.28 13.03 -6.82
N LYS A 46 -5.27 12.76 -5.94
CA LYS A 46 -5.38 13.45 -4.65
C LYS A 46 -4.16 13.22 -3.79
N ILE A 47 -3.74 11.96 -3.63
CA ILE A 47 -2.55 11.61 -2.83
C ILE A 47 -1.32 12.32 -3.39
N ALA A 48 -1.08 12.27 -4.71
CA ALA A 48 0.05 12.94 -5.35
C ALA A 48 0.11 14.46 -5.10
N ALA A 49 -1.05 15.10 -4.94
CA ALA A 49 -1.19 16.52 -4.68
C ALA A 49 -1.02 16.91 -3.19
N MET A 50 -1.03 15.94 -2.27
CA MET A 50 -0.84 16.20 -0.84
C MET A 50 0.59 16.68 -0.54
N SER A 51 0.73 17.55 0.46
CA SER A 51 2.04 17.80 1.07
C SER A 51 2.50 16.57 1.85
N GLN A 52 3.79 16.48 2.16
CA GLN A 52 4.30 15.36 2.97
C GLN A 52 3.68 15.36 4.37
N ASP A 53 3.48 16.53 4.98
CA ASP A 53 2.88 16.66 6.32
C ASP A 53 1.42 16.20 6.35
N ASP A 54 0.69 16.38 5.25
CA ASP A 54 -0.72 15.96 5.14
C ASP A 54 -0.88 14.43 5.03
N LEU A 55 0.19 13.68 4.71
CA LEU A 55 0.12 12.22 4.55
C LEU A 55 -0.37 11.51 5.80
N VAL A 56 -0.21 12.11 6.98
CA VAL A 56 -0.75 11.60 8.25
C VAL A 56 -2.26 11.36 8.20
N ALA A 57 -3.00 12.13 7.39
CA ALA A 57 -4.44 11.96 7.22
C ALA A 57 -4.81 10.60 6.61
N LEU A 58 -3.88 9.95 5.90
CA LEU A 58 -4.09 8.63 5.30
C LEU A 58 -3.93 7.48 6.30
N ASN A 59 -3.37 7.72 7.50
CA ASN A 59 -3.08 6.66 8.47
C ASN A 59 -4.32 5.91 8.96
N LEU A 60 -5.45 6.60 9.11
CA LEU A 60 -6.72 5.98 9.51
C LEU A 60 -7.48 5.36 8.34
N GLY A 61 -7.11 5.64 7.10
CA GLY A 61 -7.73 5.02 5.92
C GLY A 61 -6.82 3.96 5.34
N LEU A 62 -6.00 4.40 4.39
CA LEU A 62 -5.04 3.58 3.68
C LEU A 62 -4.05 2.88 4.62
N GLY A 63 -3.59 3.57 5.68
CA GLY A 63 -2.69 2.98 6.67
C GLY A 63 -3.32 1.78 7.40
N MET A 64 -4.57 1.91 7.86
CA MET A 64 -5.29 0.79 8.48
C MET A 64 -5.45 -0.37 7.51
N TRP A 65 -5.74 -0.09 6.24
CA TRP A 65 -5.84 -1.14 5.23
C TRP A 65 -4.51 -1.88 5.05
N ILE A 66 -3.38 -1.17 4.91
CA ILE A 66 -2.04 -1.75 4.78
C ILE A 66 -1.73 -2.69 5.95
N ARG A 67 -1.95 -2.22 7.18
CA ARG A 67 -1.67 -2.99 8.41
C ARG A 67 -2.46 -4.29 8.48
N ASN A 68 -3.70 -4.27 8.02
CA ASN A 68 -4.63 -5.39 8.20
C ASN A 68 -4.64 -6.40 7.05
N ASN A 69 -4.13 -6.04 5.87
CA ASN A 69 -4.27 -6.89 4.67
C ASN A 69 -2.95 -7.50 4.17
N LEU A 70 -1.80 -7.11 4.73
CA LEU A 70 -0.48 -7.51 4.23
C LEU A 70 0.31 -8.40 5.20
N GLY A 71 -0.36 -8.99 6.20
CA GLY A 71 0.29 -9.92 7.14
C GLY A 71 1.26 -9.29 8.12
N LEU A 72 1.26 -7.96 8.26
CA LEU A 72 2.23 -7.21 9.07
C LEU A 72 2.15 -7.55 10.57
N TRP A 73 0.99 -7.99 11.06
CA TRP A 73 0.78 -8.36 12.47
C TRP A 73 1.36 -9.73 12.85
N SER A 74 1.76 -10.57 11.89
CA SER A 74 2.25 -11.93 12.18
C SER A 74 3.42 -12.34 11.28
N GLU A 75 3.12 -12.64 10.02
CA GLU A 75 3.92 -13.54 9.20
C GLU A 75 4.73 -12.81 8.12
N ASN A 76 4.33 -11.59 7.73
CA ASN A 76 5.06 -10.82 6.72
C ASN A 76 6.21 -9.98 7.33
N ARG A 77 7.17 -10.68 7.94
CA ARG A 77 8.38 -10.07 8.50
C ARG A 77 9.26 -9.45 7.40
N ALA A 78 9.26 -10.03 6.21
CA ALA A 78 10.01 -9.52 5.06
C ALA A 78 9.58 -8.09 4.70
N LEU A 79 8.27 -7.78 4.70
CA LEU A 79 7.79 -6.44 4.44
C LEU A 79 8.17 -5.44 5.55
N LEU A 80 8.14 -5.85 6.83
CA LEU A 80 8.63 -5.01 7.93
C LEU A 80 10.12 -4.66 7.75
N GLU A 81 10.93 -5.65 7.39
CA GLU A 81 12.36 -5.49 7.13
C GLU A 81 12.62 -4.60 5.91
N SER A 82 11.88 -4.82 4.81
CA SER A 82 11.95 -3.99 3.60
C SER A 82 11.59 -2.53 3.90
N ALA A 83 10.56 -2.30 4.72
CA ALA A 83 10.17 -0.98 5.18
C ALA A 83 11.11 -0.40 6.25
N ARG A 84 12.08 -1.19 6.75
CA ARG A 84 12.95 -0.84 7.89
C ARG A 84 12.17 -0.37 9.11
N ALA A 85 10.99 -0.95 9.32
CA ALA A 85 10.04 -0.57 10.34
C ALA A 85 10.03 -1.58 11.50
N GLN A 86 9.78 -1.10 12.72
CA GLN A 86 9.75 -1.95 13.90
C GLN A 86 8.38 -2.60 14.13
N ASN A 87 7.31 -1.98 13.63
CA ASN A 87 5.93 -2.41 13.83
C ASN A 87 5.08 -2.06 12.58
N PRO A 88 3.84 -2.60 12.51
CA PRO A 88 2.94 -2.34 11.38
C PRO A 88 2.55 -0.87 11.19
N ASP A 89 2.46 -0.10 12.28
CA ASP A 89 2.15 1.34 12.21
C ASP A 89 3.25 2.09 11.46
N ASP A 90 4.51 1.93 11.88
CA ASP A 90 5.67 2.53 11.21
C ASP A 90 5.78 2.07 9.76
N ALA A 91 5.58 0.77 9.50
CA ALA A 91 5.65 0.21 8.16
C ALA A 91 4.62 0.83 7.22
N SER A 92 3.40 1.05 7.71
CA SER A 92 2.35 1.67 6.91
C SER A 92 2.65 3.12 6.55
N VAL A 93 3.30 3.87 7.43
CA VAL A 93 3.75 5.24 7.13
C VAL A 93 4.80 5.22 6.03
N VAL A 94 5.82 4.35 6.13
CA VAL A 94 6.87 4.21 5.11
C VAL A 94 6.29 3.84 3.73
N ILE A 95 5.33 2.91 3.70
CA ILE A 95 4.66 2.49 2.47
C ILE A 95 3.84 3.64 1.87
N ILE A 96 3.11 4.41 2.69
CA ILE A 96 2.34 5.58 2.23
C ILE A 96 3.27 6.63 1.62
N GLU A 97 4.39 6.93 2.28
CA GLU A 97 5.39 7.86 1.74
C GLU A 97 5.97 7.37 0.41
N ALA A 98 6.27 6.07 0.29
CA ALA A 98 6.80 5.48 -0.93
C ALA A 98 5.79 5.57 -2.09
N LEU A 99 4.52 5.25 -1.83
CA LEU A 99 3.44 5.42 -2.79
C LEU A 99 3.34 6.88 -3.25
N TRP A 100 3.34 7.82 -2.31
CA TRP A 100 3.26 9.25 -2.59
C TRP A 100 4.40 9.73 -3.47
N ARG A 101 5.65 9.33 -3.17
CA ARG A 101 6.82 9.66 -4.00
C ARG A 101 6.66 9.12 -5.42
N ARG A 102 6.26 7.86 -5.55
CA ARG A 102 6.07 7.23 -6.86
C ARG A 102 5.01 7.94 -7.71
N LEU A 103 3.87 8.29 -7.11
CA LEU A 103 2.81 9.01 -7.79
C LEU A 103 3.26 10.39 -8.31
N ARG A 104 4.14 11.08 -7.58
CA ARG A 104 4.68 12.39 -7.99
C ARG A 104 5.76 12.30 -9.07
N GLU A 105 6.45 11.16 -9.18
CA GLU A 105 7.36 10.89 -10.29
C GLU A 105 6.61 10.59 -11.58
N GLU A 106 5.47 9.90 -11.48
CA GLU A 106 4.61 9.55 -12.61
C GLU A 106 3.73 10.72 -13.08
N THR A 107 3.48 11.71 -12.23
CA THR A 107 2.74 12.93 -12.60
C THR A 107 3.65 13.90 -13.36
N PRO A 108 3.37 14.25 -14.62
CA PRO A 108 4.17 15.21 -15.37
C PRO A 108 4.20 16.55 -14.65
N LYS A 109 5.40 17.04 -14.31
CA LYS A 109 5.56 18.42 -13.81
C LYS A 109 5.32 19.36 -14.98
N VAL A 110 4.11 19.91 -15.09
CA VAL A 110 3.84 21.02 -16.02
C VAL A 110 4.71 22.19 -15.55
N HIS A 111 5.74 22.53 -16.33
CA HIS A 111 6.55 23.74 -16.17
C HIS A 111 5.97 24.85 -17.06
#